data_AF-A0A2R8BWS2-F1
#
_entry.id   AF-A0A2R8BWS2-F1
#
_cell.length_a   1.000
_cell.length_b   1.000
_cell.length_c   1.000
_cell.angle_alpha   90.00
_cell.angle_beta   90.00
_cell.angle_gamma   90.00
#
_symmetry.space_group_name_H-M   'P 1'
#
loop_
_entity.id
_entity.type
_entity.pdbx_description
1 polymer ?
#
loop_
_entity_poly.entity_id
_entity_poly.type
_entity_poly.pdbx_seq_one_letter_code
_entity_poly.pdbx_strand_id
1 'polypeptide(L)'
;MNFRLAALAIAASSAMAAPIAAQDYDFASMQQGLTMLELNVSRILRDNGFDTDVSKLSLSQIVQIIFIAENTDEDRNVRNRILAAIEM
;
A
#
# COMPACT_ATOMS: atom_id res chain seq x y z
N MET A 1 8.90 -1.37 -18.74
CA MET A 1 8.66 -2.70 -18.14
C MET A 1 7.22 -2.71 -17.63
N ASN A 2 6.41 -3.69 -18.03
CA ASN A 2 4.95 -3.65 -18.00
C ASN A 2 4.36 -3.93 -16.60
N PHE A 3 3.84 -2.92 -15.91
CA PHE A 3 3.28 -2.98 -14.55
C PHE A 3 1.88 -3.60 -14.44
N ARG A 4 1.39 -4.25 -15.49
CA ARG A 4 0.13 -5.03 -15.45
C ARG A 4 0.22 -6.27 -14.53
N LEU A 5 1.41 -6.62 -14.03
CA LEU A 5 1.62 -7.77 -13.15
C LEU A 5 1.21 -7.53 -11.69
N ALA A 6 1.30 -6.29 -11.17
CA ALA A 6 1.03 -6.03 -9.75
C ALA A 6 -0.48 -6.16 -9.42
N ALA A 7 -1.34 -5.66 -10.30
CA ALA A 7 -2.79 -5.83 -10.19
C ALA A 7 -3.22 -7.30 -10.39
N LEU A 8 -2.47 -8.06 -11.20
CA LEU A 8 -2.73 -9.48 -11.43
C LEU A 8 -2.34 -10.35 -10.22
N ALA A 9 -1.29 -9.97 -9.48
CA ALA A 9 -0.83 -10.71 -8.30
C ALA A 9 -1.86 -10.69 -7.14
N ILE A 10 -2.59 -9.58 -6.98
CA ILE A 10 -3.65 -9.44 -5.97
C ILE A 10 -4.90 -10.23 -6.37
N ALA A 11 -5.22 -10.30 -7.67
CA ALA A 11 -6.36 -11.10 -8.14
C ALA A 11 -6.05 -12.61 -8.17
N ALA A 12 -4.81 -13.00 -8.49
CA ALA A 12 -4.41 -14.41 -8.62
C ALA A 12 -4.35 -15.18 -7.29
N SER A 13 -4.14 -14.49 -6.17
CA SER A 13 -4.09 -15.10 -4.83
C SER A 13 -5.46 -15.56 -4.34
N SER A 14 -6.56 -14.96 -4.80
CA SER A 14 -7.93 -15.37 -4.45
C SER A 14 -8.42 -16.65 -5.14
N ALA A 15 -7.69 -17.17 -6.14
CA ALA A 15 -8.14 -18.30 -6.97
C ALA A 15 -7.53 -19.66 -6.59
N MET A 16 -6.58 -19.72 -5.65
CA MET A 16 -5.95 -20.98 -5.24
C MET A 16 -6.57 -21.50 -3.95
N ALA A 17 -7.51 -22.43 -4.07
CA ALA A 17 -7.99 -23.23 -2.95
C ALA A 17 -6.84 -24.10 -2.40
N ALA A 18 -6.09 -23.57 -1.44
CA ALA A 18 -5.01 -24.26 -0.75
C ALA A 18 -5.49 -24.85 0.59
N PRO A 19 -4.93 -26.01 1.03
CA PRO A 19 -5.38 -26.74 2.22
C PRO A 19 -5.19 -25.92 3.50
N ILE A 20 -5.97 -26.23 4.53
CA ILE A 20 -6.15 -25.42 5.76
C ILE A 20 -4.83 -25.02 6.47
N ALA A 21 -3.77 -25.83 6.38
CA ALA A 21 -2.45 -25.47 6.93
C ALA A 21 -1.66 -24.47 6.07
N ALA A 22 -1.91 -24.44 4.75
CA ALA A 22 -1.41 -23.41 3.86
C ALA A 22 -2.18 -22.10 4.04
N GLN A 23 -3.46 -22.12 4.44
CA GLN A 23 -4.21 -20.91 4.73
C GLN A 23 -3.67 -20.13 5.93
N ASP A 24 -3.26 -20.79 7.02
CA ASP A 24 -2.65 -20.06 8.16
C ASP A 24 -1.27 -19.48 7.79
N TYR A 25 -0.48 -20.22 7.01
CA TYR A 25 0.81 -19.73 6.52
C TYR A 25 0.64 -18.58 5.52
N ASP A 26 -0.36 -18.69 4.63
CA ASP A 26 -0.69 -17.66 3.65
C ASP A 26 -1.29 -16.43 4.35
N PHE A 27 -2.16 -16.61 5.35
CA PHE A 27 -2.71 -15.52 6.15
C PHE A 27 -1.62 -14.79 6.96
N ALA A 28 -0.72 -15.53 7.61
CA ALA A 28 0.43 -14.93 8.30
C ALA A 28 1.35 -14.18 7.33
N SER A 29 1.60 -14.74 6.15
CA SER A 29 2.43 -14.11 5.11
C SER A 29 1.74 -12.87 4.51
N MET A 30 0.43 -12.92 4.30
CA MET A 30 -0.40 -11.80 3.84
C MET A 30 -0.43 -10.70 4.90
N GLN A 31 -0.61 -11.05 6.17
CA GLN A 31 -0.60 -10.10 7.28
C GLN A 31 0.77 -9.43 7.41
N GLN A 32 1.87 -10.18 7.28
CA GLN A 32 3.22 -9.61 7.20
C GLN A 32 3.38 -8.66 6.01
N GLY A 33 2.85 -9.01 4.83
CA GLY A 33 2.86 -8.16 3.65
C GLY A 33 2.11 -6.84 3.87
N LEU A 34 0.94 -6.90 4.50
CA LEU A 34 0.14 -5.72 4.86
C LEU A 34 0.88 -4.83 5.88
N THR A 35 1.48 -5.42 6.92
CA THR A 35 2.29 -4.66 7.89
C THR A 35 3.48 -3.97 7.23
N MET A 36 4.15 -4.63 6.28
CA MET A 36 5.26 -4.02 5.54
C MET A 36 4.79 -2.85 4.66
N LEU A 37 3.60 -2.95 4.08
CA LEU A 37 2.97 -1.86 3.32
C LEU A 37 2.66 -0.66 4.23
N GLU A 38 2.08 -0.91 5.40
CA GLU A 38 1.77 0.11 6.41
C GLU A 38 3.03 0.82 6.93
N LEU A 39 4.11 0.07 7.17
CA LEU A 39 5.40 0.63 7.58
C LEU A 39 6.02 1.51 6.48
N ASN A 40 5.89 1.11 5.21
CA ASN A 40 6.36 1.91 4.08
C ASN A 40 5.58 3.22 3.97
N VAL A 41 4.25 3.16 4.01
CA VAL A 41 3.40 4.37 3.97
C VAL A 41 3.64 5.27 5.18
N SER A 42 3.83 4.69 6.37
CA SER A 42 4.17 5.46 7.58
C SER A 42 5.47 6.25 7.41
N ARG A 43 6.46 5.67 6.73
CA ARG A 43 7.71 6.35 6.39
C ARG A 43 7.46 7.49 5.40
N ILE A 44 6.75 7.22 4.30
CA ILE A 44 6.41 8.23 3.28
C ILE A 44 5.69 9.43 3.92
N LEU A 45 4.72 9.19 4.78
CA LEU A 45 3.97 10.23 5.46
C LEU A 45 4.87 11.07 6.37
N ARG A 46 5.72 10.41 7.16
CA ARG A 46 6.68 11.09 8.05
C ARG A 46 7.68 11.94 7.27
N ASP A 47 8.23 11.41 6.18
CA ASP A 47 9.19 12.10 5.32
C ASP A 47 8.56 13.34 4.65
N ASN A 48 7.23 13.36 4.49
CA ASN A 48 6.46 14.49 3.99
C ASN A 48 5.85 15.38 5.10
N GLY A 49 6.19 15.12 6.37
CA GLY A 49 5.76 15.92 7.52
C GLY A 49 4.32 15.69 7.98
N PHE A 50 3.77 14.51 7.73
CA PHE A 50 2.45 14.09 8.21
C PHE A 50 2.58 13.17 9.43
N ASP A 51 1.79 13.45 10.46
CA ASP A 51 1.63 12.62 11.66
C ASP A 51 0.25 11.92 11.62
N THR A 52 0.06 11.12 10.57
CA THR A 52 -1.19 10.40 10.34
C THR A 52 -1.01 8.93 10.68
N ASP A 53 -1.95 8.38 11.44
CA ASP A 53 -2.00 6.97 11.77
C ASP A 53 -2.46 6.16 10.55
N VAL A 54 -1.54 5.40 9.96
CA VAL A 54 -1.79 4.60 8.75
C VAL A 54 -2.84 3.52 8.96
N SER A 55 -3.03 3.04 10.21
CA SER A 55 -4.06 2.05 10.53
C SER A 55 -5.48 2.59 10.33
N LYS A 56 -5.65 3.92 10.26
CA LYS A 56 -6.92 4.60 9.99
C LYS A 56 -7.16 4.86 8.51
N LEU A 57 -6.16 4.62 7.67
CA LEU A 57 -6.28 4.80 6.22
C LEU A 57 -6.87 3.54 5.58
N SER A 58 -7.78 3.75 4.64
CA SER A 58 -8.27 2.69 3.76
C SER A 58 -7.18 2.23 2.80
N LEU A 59 -7.31 1.00 2.31
CA LEU A 59 -6.38 0.42 1.32
C LEU A 59 -6.26 1.31 0.06
N SER A 60 -7.35 1.96 -0.37
CA SER A 60 -7.34 2.90 -1.50
C SER A 60 -6.48 4.13 -1.24
N GLN A 61 -6.56 4.71 -0.03
CA GLN A 61 -5.75 5.86 0.36
C GLN A 61 -4.27 5.47 0.45
N ILE A 62 -3.98 4.32 1.04
CA ILE A 62 -2.62 3.73 1.12
C ILE A 62 -2.00 3.57 -0.28
N VAL A 63 -2.75 2.97 -1.22
CA VAL A 63 -2.28 2.77 -2.60
C VAL A 63 -2.03 4.10 -3.31
N GLN A 64 -2.88 5.11 -3.11
CA GLN A 64 -2.66 6.44 -3.68
C GLN A 64 -1.41 7.12 -3.13
N ILE A 65 -1.17 7.04 -1.82
CA ILE A 65 0.02 7.65 -1.20
C ILE A 65 1.30 7.05 -1.78
N ILE A 66 1.34 5.72 -1.96
CA ILE A 66 2.46 5.03 -2.61
C ILE A 66 2.62 5.52 -4.05
N PHE A 67 1.52 5.57 -4.82
CA PHE A 67 1.56 6.06 -6.19
C PHE A 67 2.09 7.49 -6.29
N ILE A 68 1.68 8.39 -5.39
CA ILE A 68 2.17 9.78 -5.37
C ILE A 68 3.68 9.81 -5.05
N ALA A 69 4.13 9.02 -4.09
CA ALA A 69 5.53 8.97 -3.66
C ALA A 69 6.49 8.26 -4.62
N GLU A 70 5.99 7.41 -5.52
CA GLU A 70 6.79 6.78 -6.57
C GLU A 70 6.82 7.61 -7.87
N ASN A 71 5.85 8.50 -8.10
CA ASN A 71 5.76 9.34 -9.29
C ASN A 71 6.27 10.78 -9.03
N THR A 72 7.26 10.91 -8.15
CA THR A 72 7.74 12.17 -7.56
C THR A 72 8.72 12.94 -8.46
N ASP A 73 9.08 12.40 -9.63
CA ASP A 73 10.16 12.93 -10.47
C ASP A 73 9.95 14.38 -10.96
N GLU A 74 8.74 14.96 -10.89
CA GLU A 74 8.49 16.31 -11.43
C GLU A 74 7.70 17.27 -10.52
N ASP A 75 7.17 16.84 -9.39
CA ASP A 75 6.06 17.58 -8.77
C ASP A 75 6.44 18.29 -7.45
N ARG A 76 6.52 19.63 -7.48
CA ARG A 76 6.72 20.47 -6.27
C ARG A 76 5.55 20.39 -5.26
N ASN A 77 4.54 19.56 -5.53
CA ASN A 77 3.28 19.50 -4.80
C ASN A 77 2.94 18.13 -4.19
N VAL A 78 3.94 17.24 -4.08
CA VAL A 78 3.79 15.89 -3.49
C VAL A 78 3.10 15.92 -2.13
N ARG A 79 3.48 16.88 -1.27
CA ARG A 79 2.86 17.05 0.04
C ARG A 79 1.36 17.32 -0.05
N ASN A 80 0.90 18.24 -0.91
CA ASN A 80 -0.52 18.55 -1.03
C ASN A 80 -1.33 17.41 -1.66
N ARG A 81 -0.70 16.63 -2.55
CA ARG A 81 -1.32 15.44 -3.14
C ARG A 81 -1.48 14.32 -2.11
N ILE A 82 -0.48 14.12 -1.26
CA ILE A 82 -0.55 13.19 -0.12
C ILE A 82 -1.66 13.64 0.84
N LEU A 83 -1.75 14.94 1.15
CA LEU A 83 -2.83 15.48 1.97
C LEU A 83 -4.21 15.17 1.38
N ALA A 84 -4.41 15.42 0.08
CA ALA A 84 -5.65 15.08 -0.60
C ALA A 84 -5.97 13.58 -0.51
N ALA A 85 -4.97 12.71 -0.64
CA ALA A 85 -5.16 11.26 -0.51
C ALA A 85 -5.51 10.82 0.92
N ILE A 86 -5.11 11.56 1.95
CA ILE A 86 -5.49 11.30 3.35
C ILE A 86 -6.93 11.75 3.63
N GLU A 87 -7.40 12.81 2.96
CA GLU A 87 -8.73 13.42 3.16
C GLU A 87 -9.85 12.82 2.32
N MET A 88 -9.54 11.90 1.39
CA MET A 88 -10.50 11.16 0.56
C MET A 88 -11.40 10.22 1.37
#